data_AF-A0A7S4L5J3-F1
#
_entry.id   AF-A0A7S4L5J3-F1
#
_cell.length_a   1.000
_cell.length_b   1.000
_cell.length_c   1.000
_cell.angle_alpha   90.00
_cell.angle_beta   90.00
_cell.angle_gamma   90.00
#
_symmetry.space_group_name_H-M   'P 1'
#
loop_
_entity.id
_entity.type
_entity.pdbx_description
1 polymer ?
#
loop_
_entity_poly.entity_id
_entity_poly.type
_entity_poly.pdbx_seq_one_letter_code
_entity_poly.pdbx_strand_id
1 'polypeptide(L)'
;LTKGCSALVKQRSNAFEFLGCDIMFTNDYQVRILEINHTPALSPHTNLENQIKADSVKDMFGVVDVTNERKERVKMLSNEAKEVVNHLLSTNSLPKKMKFLRNATTKDFWVVIDTELENDQRGNLTRVLPNVELLKYQLHNRNYLIQEWWDSGLSLYDLTWESIPGGKPEEEEEEEEEEEKEEEEEV
;
A
#
# COMPACT_ATOMS: atom_id res chain seq x y z
N LEU A 1 -6.96 3.74 25.04
CA LEU A 1 -5.79 3.09 24.40
C LEU A 1 -5.46 3.60 23.00
N THR A 2 -6.30 4.44 22.36
CA THR A 2 -6.19 4.81 20.94
C THR A 2 -5.33 6.05 20.62
N LYS A 3 -4.86 6.83 21.60
CA LYS A 3 -4.05 8.05 21.35
C LYS A 3 -2.53 7.85 21.41
N GLY A 4 -2.05 6.76 22.03
CA GLY A 4 -0.61 6.49 22.20
C GLY A 4 0.04 5.85 20.97
N CYS A 5 -0.64 4.91 20.32
CA CYS A 5 -0.10 4.19 19.16
C CYS A 5 -0.05 5.04 17.88
N SER A 6 -0.95 6.04 17.74
CA SER A 6 -1.00 6.91 16.56
C SER A 6 0.17 7.91 16.49
N ALA A 7 0.82 8.21 17.62
CA ALA A 7 1.94 9.14 17.68
C ALA A 7 3.29 8.47 17.37
N LEU A 8 3.41 7.16 17.63
CA LEU A 8 4.66 6.39 17.47
C LEU A 8 4.79 5.74 16.09
N VAL A 9 3.71 5.61 15.32
CA VAL A 9 3.75 4.89 14.04
C VAL A 9 2.92 5.64 12.99
N LYS A 10 3.60 6.42 12.15
CA LYS A 10 2.92 7.28 11.17
C LYS A 10 2.37 6.55 9.93
N GLN A 11 2.86 5.34 9.58
CA GLN A 11 2.69 4.85 8.20
C GLN A 11 2.48 3.34 7.95
N ARG A 12 2.56 2.44 8.94
CA ARG A 12 2.04 1.05 8.83
C ARG A 12 1.46 0.63 10.18
N SER A 13 0.40 -0.18 10.21
CA SER A 13 0.01 -0.80 11.47
C SER A 13 1.08 -1.84 11.80
N ASN A 14 1.84 -1.63 12.88
CA ASN A 14 2.71 -2.69 13.47
C ASN A 14 1.88 -3.85 14.06
N ALA A 15 0.60 -3.94 13.69
CA ALA A 15 -0.37 -4.90 14.15
C ALA A 15 -1.07 -5.43 12.91
N PHE A 16 -1.13 -6.75 12.85
CA PHE A 16 -1.89 -7.55 11.90
C PHE A 16 -2.50 -8.70 12.70
N GLU A 17 -3.57 -9.28 12.18
CA GLU A 17 -4.28 -10.36 12.87
C GLU A 17 -4.70 -11.44 11.88
N PHE A 18 -4.46 -12.70 12.26
CA PHE A 18 -4.87 -13.87 11.51
C PHE A 18 -6.15 -14.43 12.13
N LEU A 19 -7.29 -14.18 11.50
CA LEU A 19 -8.61 -14.55 12.00
C LEU A 19 -9.09 -15.85 11.36
N GLY A 20 -9.65 -16.74 12.18
CA GLY A 20 -10.49 -17.84 11.70
C GLY A 20 -11.95 -17.39 11.63
N CYS A 21 -12.63 -17.63 10.52
CA CYS A 21 -14.05 -17.30 10.38
C CYS A 21 -14.83 -18.59 10.10
N ASP A 22 -15.71 -18.94 11.03
CA ASP A 22 -16.55 -20.12 10.91
C ASP A 22 -17.84 -19.71 10.21
N ILE A 23 -18.06 -20.28 9.03
CA ILE A 23 -19.20 -19.95 8.17
C ILE A 23 -20.09 -21.16 7.95
N MET A 24 -21.40 -20.91 7.89
CA MET A 24 -22.42 -21.90 7.58
C MET A 24 -23.17 -21.52 6.31
N PHE A 25 -23.30 -22.48 5.40
CA PHE A 25 -24.19 -22.38 4.25
C PHE A 25 -25.56 -22.93 4.63
N THR A 26 -26.60 -22.17 4.36
CA THR A 26 -27.99 -22.62 4.53
C THR A 26 -28.50 -23.34 3.27
N ASN A 27 -29.67 -23.97 3.36
CA ASN A 27 -30.29 -24.69 2.24
C ASN A 27 -30.62 -23.78 1.03
N ASP A 28 -30.72 -22.48 1.26
CA ASP A 28 -30.92 -21.42 0.26
C ASP A 28 -29.61 -20.73 -0.14
N TYR A 29 -28.45 -21.38 0.11
CA TYR A 29 -27.10 -20.90 -0.22
C TYR A 29 -26.73 -19.55 0.40
N GLN A 30 -27.41 -19.14 1.47
CA GLN A 30 -27.01 -17.96 2.23
C GLN A 30 -25.83 -18.32 3.12
N VAL A 31 -24.86 -17.39 3.20
CA VAL A 31 -23.71 -17.51 4.09
C VAL A 31 -24.04 -16.84 5.41
N ARG A 32 -23.88 -17.58 6.51
CA ARG A 32 -24.00 -17.05 7.89
C ARG A 32 -22.68 -17.18 8.61
N ILE A 33 -22.22 -16.10 9.23
CA ILE A 33 -21.08 -16.13 10.15
C ILE A 33 -21.57 -16.74 11.47
N LEU A 34 -20.87 -17.75 11.96
CA LEU A 34 -21.12 -18.38 13.24
C LEU A 34 -20.26 -17.75 14.33
N GLU A 35 -18.94 -17.73 14.11
CA GLU A 35 -17.98 -17.15 15.03
C GLU A 35 -16.74 -16.60 14.30
N ILE A 36 -16.02 -15.72 14.98
CA ILE A 36 -14.74 -15.18 14.55
C ILE A 36 -13.73 -15.49 15.66
N ASN A 37 -12.71 -16.26 15.31
CA ASN A 37 -11.66 -16.71 16.21
C ASN A 37 -10.41 -15.85 16.03
N HIS A 38 -9.99 -15.18 17.11
CA HIS A 38 -8.75 -14.38 17.16
C HIS A 38 -7.48 -15.24 17.22
N THR A 39 -7.61 -16.53 17.54
CA THR A 39 -6.51 -17.49 17.64
C THR A 39 -6.90 -18.83 16.99
N PRO A 40 -7.00 -18.90 15.66
CA PRO A 40 -7.34 -20.14 14.97
C PRO A 40 -6.26 -21.21 15.21
N ALA A 41 -6.67 -22.48 15.28
CA ALA A 41 -5.76 -23.59 15.56
C ALA A 41 -4.80 -23.83 14.39
N LEU A 42 -3.50 -23.64 14.62
CA LEU A 42 -2.44 -23.93 13.64
C LEU A 42 -1.75 -25.28 13.89
N SER A 43 -2.24 -26.08 14.84
CA SER A 43 -1.72 -27.42 15.10
C SER A 43 -1.85 -28.32 13.87
N PRO A 44 -0.86 -29.18 13.61
CA PRO A 44 -0.90 -30.07 12.48
C PRO A 44 -1.82 -31.26 12.76
N HIS A 45 -2.65 -31.64 11.78
CA HIS A 45 -3.60 -32.76 11.95
C HIS A 45 -3.64 -33.67 10.72
N THR A 46 -3.78 -33.11 9.52
CA THR A 46 -3.75 -33.86 8.25
C THR A 46 -2.78 -33.21 7.28
N ASN A 47 -2.24 -33.97 6.32
CA ASN A 47 -1.30 -33.42 5.34
C ASN A 47 -1.90 -32.25 4.55
N LEU A 48 -3.17 -32.37 4.16
CA LEU A 48 -3.89 -31.32 3.44
C LEU A 48 -4.05 -30.06 4.29
N GLU A 49 -4.50 -30.21 5.53
CA GLU A 49 -4.68 -29.09 6.45
C GLU A 49 -3.35 -28.40 6.77
N ASN A 50 -2.28 -29.17 6.96
CA ASN A 50 -0.95 -28.64 7.21
C ASN A 50 -0.47 -27.80 6.03
N GLN A 51 -0.73 -28.26 4.80
CA GLN A 51 -0.39 -27.54 3.58
C GLN A 51 -1.16 -26.21 3.51
N ILE A 52 -2.49 -26.24 3.67
CA ILE A 52 -3.34 -25.04 3.62
C ILE A 52 -2.92 -24.02 4.69
N LYS A 53 -2.66 -24.47 5.92
CA LYS A 53 -2.21 -23.60 7.03
C LYS A 53 -0.84 -23.00 6.75
N ALA A 54 0.11 -23.80 6.28
CA ALA A 54 1.45 -23.34 5.97
C ALA A 54 1.42 -22.28 4.85
N ASP A 55 0.66 -22.53 3.77
CA ASP A 55 0.49 -21.60 2.67
C ASP A 55 -0.19 -20.30 3.13
N SER A 56 -1.26 -20.41 3.93
CA SER A 56 -1.98 -19.24 4.46
C SER A 56 -1.09 -18.35 5.35
N VAL A 57 -0.31 -18.95 6.25
CA VAL A 57 0.59 -18.22 7.15
C VAL A 57 1.76 -17.62 6.37
N LYS A 58 2.32 -18.34 5.39
CA LYS A 58 3.37 -17.85 4.50
C LYS A 58 2.89 -16.63 3.72
N ASP A 59 1.74 -16.73 3.06
CA ASP A 59 1.17 -15.65 2.26
C ASP A 59 0.83 -14.43 3.14
N MET A 60 0.33 -14.64 4.36
CA MET A 60 0.11 -13.58 5.34
C MET A 60 1.41 -12.83 5.68
N PHE A 61 2.50 -13.55 6.01
CA PHE A 61 3.78 -12.90 6.29
C PHE A 61 4.37 -12.19 5.06
N GLY A 62 4.13 -12.73 3.87
CA GLY A 62 4.42 -12.08 2.60
C GLY A 62 3.68 -10.74 2.46
N VAL A 63 2.41 -10.66 2.84
CA VAL A 63 1.64 -9.40 2.83
C VAL A 63 2.12 -8.42 3.92
N VAL A 64 2.41 -8.90 5.12
CA VAL A 64 2.74 -8.05 6.27
C VAL A 64 4.12 -7.38 6.18
N ASP A 65 5.05 -7.95 5.43
CA ASP A 65 6.43 -7.42 5.29
C ASP A 65 7.26 -7.48 6.57
N VAL A 66 7.27 -8.61 7.28
CA VAL A 66 7.96 -8.69 8.58
C VAL A 66 9.45 -8.30 8.49
N THR A 67 10.08 -8.49 7.33
CA THR A 67 11.49 -8.13 7.08
C THR A 67 11.71 -6.62 6.84
N ASN A 68 10.65 -5.84 6.62
CA ASN A 68 10.68 -4.43 6.21
C ASN A 68 11.47 -4.15 4.91
N GLU A 69 11.80 -5.16 4.12
CA GLU A 69 12.53 -5.00 2.87
C GLU A 69 11.77 -4.10 1.89
N ARG A 70 10.43 -4.14 1.91
CA ARG A 70 9.63 -3.28 1.04
C ARG A 70 9.57 -1.86 1.51
N LYS A 71 9.72 -1.57 2.81
CA LYS A 71 9.56 -0.20 3.33
C LYS A 71 10.47 0.81 2.63
N GLU A 72 11.74 0.45 2.42
CA GLU A 72 12.69 1.32 1.71
C GLU A 72 12.33 1.44 0.23
N ARG A 73 11.92 0.34 -0.40
CA ARG A 73 11.43 0.33 -1.78
C ARG A 73 10.18 1.20 -1.98
N VAL A 74 9.21 1.13 -1.06
CA VAL A 74 8.01 1.98 -1.06
C VAL A 74 8.42 3.44 -0.95
N LYS A 75 9.36 3.77 -0.05
CA LYS A 75 9.83 5.15 0.12
C LYS A 75 10.44 5.71 -1.15
N MET A 76 11.35 4.96 -1.78
CA MET A 76 11.97 5.37 -3.05
C MET A 76 10.93 5.57 -4.15
N LEU A 77 10.09 4.56 -4.40
CA LEU A 77 9.08 4.62 -5.46
C LEU A 77 8.03 5.71 -5.19
N SER A 78 7.71 6.00 -3.92
CA SER A 78 6.77 7.07 -3.56
C SER A 78 7.32 8.45 -3.89
N ASN A 79 8.63 8.65 -3.74
CA ASN A 79 9.26 9.91 -4.07
C ASN A 79 9.34 10.10 -5.59
N GLU A 80 9.82 9.08 -6.31
CA GLU A 80 9.92 9.13 -7.77
C GLU A 80 8.55 9.32 -8.43
N ALA A 81 7.54 8.52 -8.05
CA ALA A 81 6.18 8.64 -8.58
C ALA A 81 5.58 10.04 -8.35
N LYS A 82 5.90 10.66 -7.20
CA LYS A 82 5.45 12.01 -6.88
C LYS A 82 6.12 13.05 -7.77
N GLU A 83 7.43 12.95 -8.00
CA GLU A 83 8.18 13.85 -8.89
C GLU A 83 7.63 13.79 -10.31
N VAL A 84 7.47 12.56 -10.82
CA VAL A 84 6.86 12.27 -12.11
C VAL A 84 5.49 12.93 -12.25
N VAL A 85 4.58 12.70 -11.30
CA VAL A 85 3.22 13.26 -11.38
C VAL A 85 3.25 14.79 -11.28
N ASN A 86 4.10 15.36 -10.42
CA ASN A 86 4.24 16.82 -10.31
C ASN A 86 4.73 17.44 -11.63
N HIS A 87 5.69 16.80 -12.30
CA HIS A 87 6.17 17.24 -13.59
C HIS A 87 5.05 17.20 -14.65
N LEU A 88 4.31 16.08 -14.75
CA LEU A 88 3.19 15.94 -15.68
C LEU A 88 2.06 16.96 -15.40
N LEU A 89 1.85 17.32 -14.13
CA LEU A 89 0.91 18.36 -13.75
C LEU A 89 1.40 19.75 -14.18
N SER A 90 2.67 20.07 -13.97
CA SER A 90 3.26 21.37 -14.33
C SER A 90 3.25 21.63 -15.84
N THR A 91 3.45 20.57 -16.64
CA THR A 91 3.43 20.62 -18.10
C THR A 91 2.03 20.41 -18.69
N ASN A 92 1.00 20.26 -17.84
CA ASN A 92 -0.38 19.93 -18.22
C ASN A 92 -0.48 18.73 -19.19
N SER A 93 0.43 17.77 -19.04
CA SER A 93 0.58 16.58 -19.89
C SER A 93 0.01 15.31 -19.25
N LEU A 94 -0.62 15.42 -18.07
CA LEU A 94 -1.15 14.29 -17.32
C LEU A 94 -2.15 13.45 -18.17
N PRO A 95 -1.87 12.15 -18.39
CA PRO A 95 -2.74 11.27 -19.16
C PRO A 95 -4.15 11.18 -18.58
N LYS A 96 -5.15 10.93 -19.44
CA LYS A 96 -6.56 10.78 -19.01
C LYS A 96 -6.72 9.75 -17.89
N LYS A 97 -6.03 8.60 -18.01
CA LYS A 97 -6.05 7.52 -17.02
C LYS A 97 -5.43 7.90 -15.67
N MET A 98 -4.66 8.98 -15.59
CA MET A 98 -3.98 9.45 -14.37
C MET A 98 -4.64 10.66 -13.71
N LYS A 99 -5.75 11.18 -14.27
CA LYS A 99 -6.37 12.44 -13.80
C LYS A 99 -6.78 12.41 -12.32
N PHE A 100 -7.11 11.24 -11.78
CA PHE A 100 -7.45 11.06 -10.37
C PHE A 100 -6.28 11.39 -9.43
N LEU A 101 -5.03 11.37 -9.92
CA LEU A 101 -3.83 11.73 -9.16
C LEU A 101 -3.62 13.23 -8.98
N ARG A 102 -4.41 14.09 -9.66
CA ARG A 102 -4.21 15.55 -9.63
C ARG A 102 -4.21 16.15 -8.21
N ASN A 103 -4.99 15.57 -7.31
CA ASN A 103 -5.11 16.01 -5.93
C ASN A 103 -4.49 15.01 -4.94
N ALA A 104 -3.69 14.05 -5.42
CA ALA A 104 -3.08 13.04 -4.58
C ALA A 104 -2.00 13.69 -3.69
N THR A 105 -2.10 13.44 -2.39
CA THR A 105 -1.08 13.83 -1.42
C THR A 105 0.06 12.82 -1.38
N THR A 106 1.18 13.14 -0.73
CA THR A 106 2.25 12.15 -0.50
C THR A 106 1.74 10.90 0.21
N LYS A 107 0.77 11.04 1.14
CA LYS A 107 0.19 9.87 1.82
C LYS A 107 -0.62 8.97 0.87
N ASP A 108 -1.16 9.55 -0.19
CA ASP A 108 -1.97 8.85 -1.18
C ASP A 108 -1.10 8.00 -2.10
N PHE A 109 0.05 8.52 -2.55
CA PHE A 109 1.07 7.74 -3.25
C PHE A 109 1.58 6.57 -2.43
N TRP A 110 1.90 6.79 -1.16
CA TRP A 110 2.31 5.71 -0.25
C TRP A 110 1.28 4.57 -0.21
N VAL A 111 -0.01 4.89 -0.12
CA VAL A 111 -1.10 3.90 -0.06
C VAL A 111 -1.24 3.11 -1.36
N VAL A 112 -1.10 3.77 -2.51
CA VAL A 112 -1.12 3.13 -3.83
C VAL A 112 0.05 2.17 -3.98
N ILE A 113 1.25 2.62 -3.62
CA ILE A 113 2.47 1.82 -3.77
C ILE A 113 2.47 0.64 -2.82
N ASP A 114 2.08 0.85 -1.57
CA ASP A 114 1.93 -0.22 -0.59
C ASP A 114 0.90 -1.26 -1.08
N THR A 115 -0.17 -0.80 -1.73
CA THR A 115 -1.16 -1.67 -2.36
C THR A 115 -0.59 -2.52 -3.48
N GLU A 116 0.20 -1.95 -4.37
CA GLU A 116 0.81 -2.73 -5.44
C GLU A 116 1.81 -3.75 -4.92
N LEU A 117 2.64 -3.35 -3.96
CA LEU A 117 3.61 -4.27 -3.37
C LEU A 117 2.97 -5.35 -2.50
N GLU A 118 1.82 -5.08 -1.88
CA GLU A 118 0.97 -6.12 -1.29
C GLU A 118 0.51 -7.10 -2.37
N ASN A 119 0.04 -6.58 -3.51
CA ASN A 119 -0.48 -7.38 -4.60
C ASN A 119 0.56 -8.35 -5.18
N ASP A 120 1.81 -7.91 -5.28
CA ASP A 120 2.93 -8.74 -5.74
C ASP A 120 3.26 -9.91 -4.80
N GLN A 121 2.94 -9.80 -3.51
CA GLN A 121 3.33 -10.78 -2.48
C GLN A 121 2.14 -11.46 -1.78
N ARG A 122 0.92 -11.24 -2.25
CA ARG A 122 -0.30 -11.77 -1.60
C ARG A 122 -0.47 -13.28 -1.68
N GLY A 123 0.25 -13.95 -2.59
CA GLY A 123 0.07 -15.37 -2.85
C GLY A 123 -1.40 -15.70 -3.18
N ASN A 124 -2.01 -16.57 -2.39
CA ASN A 124 -3.41 -16.99 -2.55
C ASN A 124 -4.41 -16.05 -1.87
N LEU A 125 -3.95 -15.03 -1.15
CA LEU A 125 -4.83 -14.07 -0.49
C LEU A 125 -5.50 -13.18 -1.53
N THR A 126 -6.78 -12.91 -1.33
CA THR A 126 -7.55 -11.96 -2.13
C THR A 126 -7.94 -10.79 -1.26
N ARG A 127 -7.63 -9.58 -1.74
CA ARG A 127 -8.06 -8.35 -1.10
C ARG A 127 -9.58 -8.21 -1.23
N VAL A 128 -10.27 -8.18 -0.10
CA VAL A 128 -11.73 -7.98 -0.06
C VAL A 128 -12.09 -6.53 0.23
N LEU A 129 -11.16 -5.77 0.83
CA LEU A 129 -11.30 -4.34 1.17
C LEU A 129 -10.03 -3.54 0.81
N PRO A 130 -10.14 -2.25 0.42
CA PRO A 130 -11.38 -1.51 0.24
C PRO A 130 -12.16 -1.99 -0.98
N ASN A 131 -13.48 -2.07 -0.86
CA ASN A 131 -14.40 -2.41 -1.95
C ASN A 131 -15.54 -1.38 -1.92
N VAL A 132 -15.65 -0.61 -3.00
CA VAL A 132 -16.61 0.49 -3.13
C VAL A 132 -18.06 0.01 -3.10
N GLU A 133 -18.33 -1.21 -3.59
CA GLU A 133 -19.66 -1.81 -3.56
C GLU A 133 -20.07 -2.24 -2.14
N LEU A 134 -19.12 -2.76 -1.37
CA LEU A 134 -19.34 -3.23 0.01
C LEU A 134 -19.35 -2.08 1.03
N LEU A 135 -18.58 -1.02 0.79
CA LEU A 135 -18.39 0.10 1.73
C LEU A 135 -18.90 1.44 1.20
N LYS A 136 -20.05 1.46 0.49
CA LYS A 136 -20.67 2.67 -0.08
C LYS A 136 -20.75 3.87 0.89
N TYR A 137 -20.78 3.61 2.21
CA TYR A 137 -20.93 4.62 3.26
C TYR A 137 -19.67 4.86 4.11
N GLN A 138 -18.54 4.18 3.86
CA GLN A 138 -17.30 4.28 4.66
C GLN A 138 -16.08 4.73 3.85
N LEU A 139 -16.27 5.20 2.61
CA LEU A 139 -15.20 5.70 1.77
C LEU A 139 -14.62 6.98 2.37
N HIS A 140 -13.53 6.82 3.10
CA HIS A 140 -12.58 7.90 3.28
C HIS A 140 -11.91 8.14 1.92
N ASN A 141 -11.54 9.39 1.60
CA ASN A 141 -10.98 9.80 0.30
C ASN A 141 -9.90 8.85 -0.28
N ARG A 142 -9.15 8.15 0.57
CA ARG A 142 -8.08 7.24 0.14
C ARG A 142 -8.57 5.92 -0.47
N ASN A 143 -9.74 5.42 -0.07
CA ASN A 143 -10.30 4.18 -0.62
C ASN A 143 -10.73 4.38 -2.07
N TYR A 144 -11.21 5.58 -2.40
CA TYR A 144 -11.55 5.95 -3.78
C TYR A 144 -10.31 5.97 -4.68
N LEU A 145 -9.20 6.50 -4.19
CA LEU A 145 -7.94 6.53 -4.93
C LEU A 145 -7.42 5.12 -5.26
N ILE A 146 -7.45 4.19 -4.30
CA ILE A 146 -7.04 2.79 -4.54
C ILE A 146 -7.90 2.15 -5.62
N GLN A 147 -9.22 2.39 -5.60
CA GLN A 147 -10.13 1.85 -6.60
C GLN A 147 -9.85 2.43 -7.99
N GLU A 148 -9.76 3.76 -8.12
CA GLU A 148 -9.44 4.42 -9.40
C GLU A 148 -8.08 3.99 -9.94
N TRP A 149 -7.09 3.82 -9.06
CA TRP A 149 -5.81 3.24 -9.40
C TRP A 149 -5.95 1.85 -10.02
N TRP A 150 -6.67 0.96 -9.34
CA TRP A 150 -6.91 -0.39 -9.80
C TRP A 150 -7.66 -0.43 -11.14
N ASP A 151 -8.74 0.34 -11.26
CA ASP A 151 -9.60 0.38 -12.45
C ASP A 151 -8.90 1.03 -13.65
N SER A 152 -7.93 1.91 -13.41
CA SER A 152 -7.12 2.51 -14.47
C SER A 152 -6.16 1.52 -15.15
N GLY A 153 -5.92 0.35 -14.54
CA GLY A 153 -4.92 -0.63 -14.98
C GLY A 153 -3.50 -0.08 -14.99
N LEU A 154 -3.24 1.01 -14.26
CA LEU A 154 -1.90 1.54 -14.06
C LEU A 154 -1.08 0.59 -13.20
N SER A 155 0.22 0.58 -13.45
CA SER A 155 1.20 0.04 -12.52
C SER A 155 2.12 1.14 -12.02
N LEU A 156 2.68 0.97 -10.83
CA LEU A 156 3.74 1.82 -10.29
C LEU A 156 4.96 1.84 -11.20
N TYR A 157 5.22 0.73 -11.91
CA TYR A 157 6.28 0.68 -12.92
C TYR A 157 6.02 1.66 -14.08
N ASP A 158 4.78 2.11 -14.30
CA ASP A 158 4.43 3.17 -15.26
C ASP A 158 4.70 4.59 -14.73
N LEU A 159 4.95 4.75 -13.42
CA LEU A 159 5.22 6.03 -12.74
C LEU A 159 6.71 6.25 -12.49
N THR A 160 7.51 5.97 -13.51
CA THR A 160 8.97 6.15 -13.50
C THR A 160 9.38 7.14 -14.57
N TRP A 161 10.54 7.77 -14.39
CA TRP A 161 11.08 8.69 -15.40
C TRP A 161 11.40 7.98 -16.72
N GLU A 162 11.74 6.69 -16.67
CA GLU A 162 11.98 5.85 -17.85
C GLU A 162 10.72 5.64 -18.70
N SER A 163 9.55 5.73 -18.07
CA SER A 163 8.26 5.48 -18.71
C SER A 163 7.63 6.74 -19.32
N ILE A 164 8.27 7.90 -19.16
CA ILE A 164 7.74 9.19 -19.63
C ILE A 164 8.51 9.72 -20.85
N PRO A 165 7.81 10.09 -21.93
CA PRO A 165 8.44 10.73 -23.08
C PRO A 165 9.12 12.05 -22.65
N GLY A 166 10.45 12.11 -22.80
CA GLY A 166 11.26 13.26 -22.38
C GLY A 166 12.21 12.99 -21.21
N GLY A 167 12.04 11.88 -20.49
CA GLY A 167 12.93 11.48 -19.40
C GLY A 167 12.91 12.42 -18.19
N LYS A 168 13.82 12.19 -17.24
CA LYS A 168 14.02 13.10 -16.10
C LYS A 168 14.55 14.45 -16.64
N PRO A 169 13.97 15.60 -16.26
CA PRO A 169 14.54 16.89 -16.63
C PRO A 169 15.97 16.98 -16.10
N GLU A 170 16.89 17.51 -16.91
CA GLU A 170 18.24 17.82 -16.46
C GLU A 170 18.13 18.81 -15.28
N GLU A 171 18.64 18.42 -14.12
CA GLU A 171 18.71 19.30 -12.96
C GLU A 171 19.65 20.46 -13.33
N GLU A 172 19.14 21.69 -13.38
CA GLU A 172 20.01 22.86 -13.24
C GLU A 172 20.58 22.77 -11.83
N GLU A 173 21.91 22.61 -11.71
CA GLU A 173 22.62 22.60 -10.43
C GLU A 173 22.36 23.94 -9.72
N GLU A 174 21.39 23.97 -8.82
CA GLU A 174 21.34 25.00 -7.78
C GLU A 174 22.44 24.61 -6.77
N GLU A 175 23.58 25.30 -6.86
CA GLU A 175 24.68 25.24 -5.89
C GLU A 175 24.12 25.48 -4.47
N GLU A 176 24.04 24.43 -3.65
CA GLU A 176 23.82 24.54 -2.20
C GLU A 176 25.09 25.15 -1.54
N GLU A 177 25.25 26.47 -1.60
CA GLU A 177 26.08 27.22 -0.64
C GLU A 177 25.28 27.42 0.66
N GLU A 178 25.18 26.41 1.53
CA GLU A 178 24.72 26.62 2.90
C GLU A 178 25.15 25.50 3.87
N GLU A 179 26.45 25.25 4.02
CA GLU A 179 26.99 24.49 5.16
C GLU A 179 28.47 24.84 5.47
N GLU A 180 28.80 26.13 5.57
CA GLU A 180 30.08 26.60 6.15
C GLU A 180 29.87 27.90 6.96
N LYS A 181 28.91 27.90 7.90
CA LYS A 181 28.77 28.96 8.93
C LYS A 181 28.29 28.40 10.27
N GLU A 182 28.91 27.34 10.79
CA GLU A 182 28.79 26.99 12.22
C GLU A 182 30.13 26.59 12.89
N GLU A 183 31.30 26.82 12.27
CA GLU A 183 32.61 26.59 12.92
C GLU A 183 33.40 27.87 13.29
N GLU A 184 32.82 29.07 13.19
CA GLU A 184 33.42 30.31 13.69
C GLU A 184 32.57 30.98 14.80
N GLU A 185 32.09 30.23 15.78
CA GLU A 185 31.61 30.79 17.07
C GLU A 185 32.03 29.92 18.28
N GLU A 186 33.25 29.37 18.29
CA GLU A 186 33.94 29.03 19.54
C GLU A 186 35.44 29.39 19.44
N VAL A 187 35.75 30.68 19.60
CA VAL A 187 37.09 31.19 19.97
C VAL A 187 36.97 32.08 21.20
#